data_AF-A0A6N8VUV6-F1
#
_entry.id   AF-A0A6N8VUV6-F1
#
_cell.length_a   1.000
_cell.length_b   1.000
_cell.length_c   1.000
_cell.angle_alpha   90.00
_cell.angle_beta   90.00
_cell.angle_gamma   90.00
#
_symmetry.space_group_name_H-M   'P 1'
#
loop_
_entity.id
_entity.type
_entity.pdbx_description
1 polymer ?
#
loop_
_entity_poly.entity_id
_entity_poly.type
_entity_poly.pdbx_seq_one_letter_code
_entity_poly.pdbx_strand_id
1 'polypeptide(L)'
;MTRKAIQCNNKLIRVPILSFNPLLFHSSKIVLLWLLLHPIAIAISSTDLSSEQAQRYHNLLRELRCLVCQNQSLAESDAGLATDLREKVKTMIIDGADDDEIFKFMTERYGDFVLYQPPFKPQNYILWIAPFLLLLIGLTILIKKVARQAHGK
;
A
#
# COMPACT_ATOMS: atom_id res chain seq x y z
N MET A 1 26.54 -10.71 -22.41
CA MET A 1 25.44 -11.34 -21.64
C MET A 1 25.55 -10.77 -20.23
N THR A 2 24.79 -9.79 -19.77
CA THR A 2 23.33 -9.62 -19.79
C THR A 2 22.97 -8.12 -19.85
N ARG A 3 22.06 -7.74 -20.76
CA ARG A 3 21.52 -6.37 -20.84
C ARG A 3 20.46 -6.21 -19.76
N LYS A 4 20.61 -5.26 -18.84
CA LYS A 4 19.51 -4.86 -17.94
C LYS A 4 18.70 -3.77 -18.65
N ALA A 5 17.72 -4.21 -19.42
CA ALA A 5 16.70 -3.33 -19.99
C ALA A 5 15.72 -2.96 -18.88
N ILE A 6 15.69 -1.69 -18.49
CA ILE A 6 14.56 -1.12 -17.75
C ILE A 6 13.67 -0.52 -18.83
N GLN A 7 12.56 -1.18 -19.11
CA GLN A 7 11.60 -0.76 -20.12
C GLN A 7 10.74 0.35 -19.54
N CYS A 8 11.16 1.61 -19.67
CA CYS A 8 10.28 2.76 -19.51
C CYS A 8 9.72 3.15 -20.87
N ASN A 9 8.42 2.88 -21.04
CA ASN A 9 7.52 3.35 -22.10
C ASN A 9 8.18 4.02 -23.32
N ASN A 10 8.67 3.18 -24.24
CA ASN A 10 8.96 3.44 -25.65
C ASN A 10 9.61 4.80 -26.05
N LYS A 11 10.46 5.38 -25.20
CA LYS A 11 11.34 6.49 -25.59
C LYS A 11 12.73 6.22 -25.06
N LEU A 12 13.65 5.93 -25.98
CA LEU A 12 15.07 5.75 -25.69
C LEU A 12 15.68 7.07 -25.23
N ILE A 13 15.58 7.38 -23.93
CA ILE A 13 16.37 8.46 -23.32
C ILE A 13 17.76 7.87 -23.07
N ARG A 14 18.69 8.14 -23.98
CA ARG A 14 20.11 7.79 -23.83
C ARG A 14 20.70 8.70 -22.75
N VAL A 15 20.62 8.29 -21.48
CA VAL A 15 21.27 9.02 -20.39
C VAL A 15 22.78 8.74 -20.44
N PRO A 16 23.65 9.76 -20.53
CA PRO A 16 25.09 9.56 -20.41
C PRO A 16 25.42 9.36 -18.93
N ILE A 17 25.51 8.11 -18.49
CA ILE A 17 26.05 7.78 -17.18
C ILE A 17 27.57 7.85 -17.31
N LEU A 18 28.14 9.04 -17.12
CA LEU A 18 29.59 9.20 -16.96
C LEU A 18 30.00 8.44 -15.69
N SER A 19 31.02 7.60 -15.83
CA SER A 19 31.61 6.77 -14.77
C SER A 19 31.99 7.62 -13.55
N PHE A 20 31.17 7.55 -12.50
CA PHE A 20 31.44 8.24 -11.23
C PHE A 20 32.59 7.53 -10.51
N ASN A 21 33.79 8.08 -10.65
CA ASN A 21 34.97 7.68 -9.89
C ASN A 21 34.95 8.40 -8.52
N PRO A 22 34.80 7.69 -7.39
CA PRO A 22 34.58 8.30 -6.07
C PRO A 22 35.82 8.94 -5.43
N LEU A 23 37.00 8.87 -6.07
CA LEU A 23 38.27 9.37 -5.51
C LEU A 23 38.56 10.86 -5.76
N LEU A 24 37.72 11.60 -6.51
CA LEU A 24 37.93 13.02 -6.83
C LEU A 24 37.12 14.01 -5.95
N PHE A 25 36.33 13.51 -5.01
CA PHE A 25 35.39 14.31 -4.19
C PHE A 25 36.00 15.02 -2.96
N HIS A 26 37.32 15.20 -2.89
CA HIS A 26 37.98 15.87 -1.75
C HIS A 26 38.05 17.40 -1.86
N SER A 27 37.63 17.98 -2.99
CA SER A 27 37.71 19.44 -3.18
C SER A 27 36.38 20.09 -2.80
N SER A 28 36.35 20.86 -1.71
CA SER A 28 35.18 21.61 -1.20
C SER A 28 34.43 22.43 -2.27
N LYS A 29 35.13 22.86 -3.32
CA LYS A 29 34.56 23.61 -4.45
C LYS A 29 33.66 22.78 -5.38
N ILE A 30 33.89 21.47 -5.50
CA ILE A 30 33.09 20.59 -6.39
C ILE A 30 31.73 20.28 -5.76
N VAL A 31 31.66 20.16 -4.43
CA VAL A 31 30.40 19.96 -3.69
C VAL A 31 29.48 21.19 -3.86
N LEU A 32 30.04 22.40 -3.72
CA LEU A 32 29.30 23.65 -3.94
C LEU A 32 28.78 23.79 -5.38
N LEU A 33 29.58 23.41 -6.38
CA LEU A 33 29.16 23.42 -7.78
C LEU A 33 28.06 22.38 -8.06
N TRP A 34 28.12 21.21 -7.42
CA TRP A 34 27.10 20.16 -7.53
C TRP A 34 25.76 20.53 -6.89
N LEU A 35 25.79 21.29 -5.79
CA LEU A 35 24.60 21.84 -5.14
C LEU A 35 23.91 22.93 -6.00
N LEU A 36 24.68 23.73 -6.75
CA LEU A 36 24.15 24.80 -7.59
C LEU A 36 23.59 24.31 -8.93
N LEU A 37 23.99 23.13 -9.41
CA LEU A 37 23.51 22.56 -10.68
C LEU A 37 22.37 21.54 -10.53
N HIS A 38 21.82 21.32 -9.33
CA HIS A 38 20.67 20.43 -9.19
C HIS A 38 19.38 21.09 -9.73
N PRO A 39 18.77 20.56 -10.80
CA PRO A 39 17.48 21.05 -11.23
C PRO A 39 16.43 20.67 -10.17
N ILE A 40 15.68 21.67 -9.70
CA ILE A 40 14.50 21.45 -8.86
C ILE A 40 13.38 20.98 -9.81
N ALA A 41 13.10 19.67 -9.81
CA ALA A 41 11.93 19.15 -10.50
C ALA A 41 10.68 19.40 -9.63
N ILE A 42 9.82 20.33 -10.07
CA ILE A 42 8.50 20.54 -9.47
C ILE A 42 7.50 19.69 -10.28
N ALA A 43 7.01 18.61 -9.68
CA ALA A 43 5.89 17.85 -10.24
C ALA A 43 4.59 18.55 -9.85
N ILE A 44 3.92 19.18 -10.82
CA ILE A 44 2.58 19.76 -10.63
C ILE A 44 1.57 18.72 -11.12
N SER A 45 0.82 18.10 -10.21
CA SER A 45 -0.28 17.19 -10.57
C SER A 45 -1.55 18.00 -10.83
N SER A 46 -2.17 17.81 -12.00
CA SER A 46 -3.36 18.55 -12.41
C SER A 46 -4.57 18.17 -11.55
N THR A 47 -5.19 19.21 -11.00
CA THR A 47 -6.41 19.20 -10.17
C THR A 47 -7.64 18.89 -11.01
N ASP A 48 -7.95 17.60 -11.18
CA ASP A 48 -9.22 17.15 -11.80
C ASP A 48 -10.27 16.75 -10.76
N LEU A 49 -9.92 16.77 -9.46
CA LEU A 49 -10.80 16.40 -8.35
C LEU A 49 -11.27 17.65 -7.62
N SER A 50 -12.56 17.72 -7.29
CA SER A 50 -13.07 18.68 -6.31
C SER A 50 -12.42 18.46 -4.93
N SER A 51 -12.53 19.42 -4.02
CA SER A 51 -12.00 19.27 -2.65
C SER A 51 -12.57 18.06 -1.93
N GLU A 52 -13.87 17.78 -2.11
CA GLU A 52 -14.55 16.60 -1.58
C GLU A 52 -14.02 15.31 -2.22
N GLN A 53 -13.91 15.27 -3.55
CA GLN A 53 -13.39 14.12 -4.28
C GLN A 53 -11.92 13.83 -3.94
N ALA A 54 -11.12 14.86 -3.71
CA ALA A 54 -9.73 14.70 -3.29
C ALA A 54 -9.64 14.07 -1.89
N GLN A 55 -10.47 14.51 -0.94
CA GLN A 55 -10.53 13.90 0.38
C GLN A 55 -10.95 12.43 0.31
N ARG A 56 -11.99 12.15 -0.49
CA ARG A 56 -12.49 10.80 -0.75
C ARG A 56 -11.41 9.91 -1.38
N TYR A 57 -10.72 10.41 -2.40
CA TYR A 57 -9.60 9.74 -3.04
C TYR A 57 -8.50 9.35 -2.03
N HIS A 58 -8.07 10.30 -1.19
CA HIS A 58 -7.05 10.02 -0.18
C HIS A 58 -7.49 9.01 0.88
N ASN A 59 -8.78 8.98 1.24
CA ASN A 59 -9.33 7.96 2.14
C ASN A 59 -9.28 6.56 1.49
N LEU A 60 -9.79 6.43 0.27
CA LEU A 60 -9.79 5.17 -0.48
C LEU A 60 -8.38 4.60 -0.67
N LEU A 61 -7.40 5.43 -0.97
CA LEU A 61 -6.02 4.97 -1.14
C LEU A 61 -5.37 4.45 0.15
N ARG A 62 -5.80 4.91 1.33
CA ARG A 62 -5.34 4.40 2.62
C ARG A 62 -5.97 3.05 2.95
N GLU A 63 -7.19 2.82 2.46
CA GLU A 63 -7.92 1.56 2.64
C GLU A 63 -7.50 0.47 1.65
N LEU A 64 -6.73 0.82 0.62
CA LEU A 64 -6.17 -0.11 -0.36
C LEU A 64 -4.68 -0.37 -0.08
N ARG A 65 -4.25 -1.64 -0.16
CA ARG A 65 -2.86 -2.09 0.00
C ARG A 65 -2.14 -2.19 -1.34
N CYS A 66 -0.85 -1.87 -1.35
CA CYS A 66 0.03 -2.22 -2.46
C CYS A 66 0.39 -3.71 -2.41
N LEU A 67 -0.07 -4.48 -3.40
CA LEU A 67 0.11 -5.93 -3.49
C LEU A 67 1.55 -6.37 -3.75
N VAL A 68 2.39 -5.46 -4.26
CA VAL A 68 3.79 -5.72 -4.61
C VAL A 68 4.76 -5.13 -3.59
N CYS A 69 4.24 -4.52 -2.53
CA CYS A 69 5.02 -3.78 -1.54
C CYS A 69 4.91 -4.42 -0.17
N GLN A 70 5.90 -4.16 0.69
CA GLN A 70 5.91 -4.71 2.04
C GLN A 70 4.98 -3.89 2.96
N ASN A 71 3.74 -4.36 3.11
CA ASN A 71 2.76 -3.83 4.07
C ASN A 71 2.51 -2.31 3.96
N GLN A 72 2.46 -1.78 2.74
CA GLN A 72 2.21 -0.36 2.46
C GLN A 72 0.85 -0.16 1.83
N SER A 73 0.24 1.00 2.08
CA SER A 73 -0.98 1.41 1.40
C SER A 73 -0.69 1.89 -0.04
N LEU A 74 -1.74 1.99 -0.86
CA LEU A 74 -1.65 2.68 -2.14
C LEU A 74 -1.41 4.17 -1.94
N ALA A 75 -1.72 4.77 -0.80
CA ALA A 75 -1.37 6.17 -0.54
C ALA A 75 0.15 6.37 -0.46
N GLU A 76 0.88 5.43 0.15
CA GLU A 76 2.29 5.59 0.52
C GLU A 76 3.30 5.03 -0.49
N SER A 77 2.89 4.11 -1.36
CA SER A 77 3.83 3.34 -2.17
C SER A 77 4.16 3.94 -3.54
N ASP A 78 5.45 4.01 -3.90
CA ASP A 78 5.89 4.46 -5.23
C ASP A 78 6.00 3.33 -6.28
N ALA A 79 5.43 2.15 -6.02
CA ALA A 79 5.48 1.05 -6.98
C ALA A 79 4.68 1.39 -8.25
N GLY A 80 5.14 0.92 -9.41
CA GLY A 80 4.44 1.14 -10.70
C GLY A 80 2.98 0.66 -10.66
N LEU A 81 2.72 -0.50 -10.05
CA LEU A 81 1.35 -1.00 -9.86
C LEU A 81 0.51 -0.08 -8.96
N ALA A 82 1.11 0.52 -7.93
CA ALA A 82 0.38 1.43 -7.05
C ALA A 82 -0.06 2.69 -7.81
N THR A 83 0.80 3.23 -8.69
CA THR A 83 0.46 4.36 -9.56
C THR A 83 -0.68 4.00 -10.52
N ASP A 84 -0.66 2.84 -11.17
CA ASP A 84 -1.73 2.42 -12.07
C ASP A 84 -3.08 2.29 -11.33
N LEU A 85 -3.06 1.74 -10.11
CA LEU A 85 -4.26 1.61 -9.29
C LEU A 85 -4.78 2.97 -8.80
N ARG A 86 -3.90 3.89 -8.41
CA ARG A 86 -4.26 5.27 -8.04
C ARG A 86 -4.97 5.98 -9.17
N GLU A 87 -4.42 5.92 -10.38
CA GLU A 87 -5.06 6.51 -11.56
C GLU A 87 -6.44 5.87 -11.80
N LYS A 88 -6.55 4.54 -11.65
CA LYS A 88 -7.85 3.87 -11.80
C LYS A 88 -8.88 4.33 -10.76
N VAL A 89 -8.50 4.46 -9.48
CA VAL A 89 -9.37 5.00 -8.43
C VAL A 89 -9.79 6.44 -8.77
N LYS A 90 -8.83 7.28 -9.18
CA LYS A 90 -9.11 8.67 -9.58
C LYS A 90 -10.14 8.72 -10.71
N THR A 91 -9.96 7.92 -11.76
CA THR A 91 -10.92 7.84 -12.87
C THR A 91 -12.30 7.41 -12.39
N MET A 92 -12.42 6.39 -11.55
CA MET A 92 -13.72 5.92 -11.04
C MET A 92 -14.45 6.97 -10.19
N ILE A 93 -13.72 7.76 -9.40
CA ILE A 93 -14.31 8.87 -8.63
C ILE A 93 -14.84 9.97 -9.55
N ILE A 94 -14.12 10.27 -10.64
CA ILE A 94 -14.55 11.24 -11.65
C ILE A 94 -15.77 10.72 -12.41
N ASP A 95 -15.81 9.42 -12.71
CA ASP A 95 -16.92 8.74 -13.37
C ASP A 95 -18.18 8.63 -12.48
N GLY A 96 -18.10 9.05 -11.20
CA GLY A 96 -19.21 9.08 -10.26
C GLY A 96 -19.48 7.75 -9.55
N ALA A 97 -18.55 6.79 -9.60
CA ALA A 97 -18.69 5.52 -8.89
C ALA A 97 -18.70 5.74 -7.37
N ASP A 98 -19.43 4.89 -6.64
CA ASP A 98 -19.42 4.88 -5.17
C ASP A 98 -18.20 4.12 -4.60
N ASP A 99 -18.00 4.15 -3.27
CA ASP A 99 -16.86 3.49 -2.63
C ASP A 99 -16.94 1.97 -2.72
N ASP A 100 -18.14 1.40 -2.60
CA ASP A 100 -18.38 -0.04 -2.67
C ASP A 100 -18.12 -0.59 -4.08
N GLU A 101 -18.47 0.15 -5.12
CA GLU A 101 -18.17 -0.15 -6.52
C GLU A 101 -16.67 -0.14 -6.78
N ILE A 102 -15.94 0.82 -6.21
CA ILE A 102 -14.47 0.88 -6.30
C ILE A 102 -13.87 -0.33 -5.58
N PHE A 103 -14.28 -0.63 -4.35
CA PHE A 103 -13.78 -1.80 -3.62
C PHE A 103 -14.13 -3.12 -4.30
N LYS A 104 -15.33 -3.23 -4.86
CA LYS A 104 -15.76 -4.39 -5.63
C LYS A 104 -14.90 -4.56 -6.88
N PHE A 105 -14.66 -3.50 -7.66
CA PHE A 105 -13.77 -3.55 -8.82
C PHE A 105 -12.35 -4.02 -8.44
N MET A 106 -11.81 -3.48 -7.35
CA MET A 106 -10.48 -3.86 -6.86
C MET A 106 -10.44 -5.32 -6.41
N THR A 107 -11.43 -5.77 -5.62
CA THR A 107 -11.45 -7.15 -5.10
C THR A 107 -11.79 -8.18 -6.17
N GLU A 108 -12.61 -7.87 -7.16
CA GLU A 108 -12.91 -8.77 -8.28
C GLU A 108 -11.68 -9.07 -9.13
N ARG A 109 -10.78 -8.08 -9.31
CA ARG A 109 -9.61 -8.21 -10.17
C ARG A 109 -8.34 -8.61 -9.42
N TYR A 110 -8.19 -8.17 -8.18
CA TYR A 110 -6.97 -8.31 -7.40
C TYR A 110 -7.15 -9.14 -6.11
N GLY A 111 -8.38 -9.56 -5.80
CA GLY A 111 -8.72 -10.36 -4.63
C GLY A 111 -8.89 -9.54 -3.34
N ASP A 112 -9.36 -10.20 -2.28
CA ASP A 112 -9.67 -9.55 -1.00
C ASP A 112 -8.45 -8.95 -0.28
N PHE A 113 -7.24 -9.39 -0.63
CA PHE A 113 -5.98 -8.91 -0.05
C PHE A 113 -5.62 -7.47 -0.47
N VAL A 114 -6.29 -6.93 -1.49
CA VAL A 114 -6.12 -5.53 -1.90
C VAL A 114 -6.70 -4.58 -0.86
N LEU A 115 -7.69 -5.02 -0.07
CA LEU A 115 -8.27 -4.21 0.99
C LEU A 115 -7.42 -4.30 2.25
N TYR A 116 -7.21 -3.16 2.90
CA TYR A 116 -6.46 -3.11 4.16
C TYR A 116 -7.24 -3.77 5.29
N GLN A 117 -8.57 -3.69 5.23
CA GLN A 117 -9.49 -4.35 6.15
C GLN A 117 -10.38 -5.30 5.33
N PRO A 118 -10.16 -6.63 5.40
CA PRO A 118 -10.99 -7.57 4.67
C PRO A 118 -12.42 -7.56 5.24
N PRO A 119 -13.45 -7.56 4.40
CA PRO A 119 -14.84 -7.56 4.87
C PRO A 119 -15.20 -8.85 5.59
N PHE A 120 -16.18 -8.78 6.49
CA PHE A 120 -16.71 -9.93 7.23
C PHE A 120 -17.50 -10.87 6.31
N LYS A 121 -16.79 -11.74 5.59
CA LYS A 121 -17.39 -12.77 4.75
C LYS A 121 -17.70 -14.06 5.55
N PRO A 122 -18.76 -14.80 5.21
CA PRO A 122 -19.13 -16.06 5.88
C PRO A 122 -18.00 -17.09 5.92
N GLN A 123 -17.15 -17.11 4.89
CA GLN A 123 -16.00 -18.01 4.75
C GLN A 123 -14.95 -17.79 5.85
N ASN A 124 -14.83 -16.56 6.34
CA ASN A 124 -13.82 -16.18 7.34
C ASN A 124 -14.36 -16.22 8.77
N TYR A 125 -15.65 -16.52 8.99
CA TYR A 125 -16.27 -16.48 10.33
C TYR A 125 -15.57 -17.40 11.33
N ILE A 126 -15.02 -18.52 10.87
CA ILE A 126 -14.27 -19.43 11.74
C ILE A 126 -13.03 -18.75 12.35
N LEU A 127 -12.33 -17.89 11.59
CA LEU A 127 -11.16 -17.16 12.07
C LEU A 127 -11.55 -16.14 13.16
N TRP A 128 -12.74 -15.56 13.04
CA TRP A 128 -13.26 -14.57 13.99
C TRP A 128 -13.87 -15.21 15.24
N ILE A 129 -14.52 -16.37 15.13
CA ILE A 129 -15.20 -17.06 16.24
C ILE A 129 -14.24 -17.93 17.06
N ALA A 130 -13.20 -18.48 16.43
CA ALA A 130 -12.24 -19.38 17.08
C ALA A 130 -11.61 -18.83 18.39
N PRO A 131 -11.19 -17.56 18.48
CA PRO A 131 -10.63 -17.01 19.72
C PRO A 131 -11.62 -17.07 20.89
N PHE A 132 -12.89 -16.75 20.64
CA PHE A 132 -13.95 -16.76 21.66
C PHE A 132 -14.30 -18.18 22.08
N LEU A 133 -14.35 -19.11 21.11
CA LEU A 133 -14.61 -20.51 21.38
C LEU A 133 -13.50 -21.13 22.26
N LEU A 134 -12.24 -20.86 21.93
CA LEU A 134 -11.09 -21.31 22.73
C LEU A 134 -11.11 -20.73 24.15
N LEU A 135 -11.43 -19.44 24.28
CA LEU A 135 -11.55 -18.78 25.58
C LEU A 135 -12.65 -19.44 26.43
N LEU A 136 -13.82 -19.71 25.85
CA LEU A 136 -14.94 -20.35 26.52
C LEU A 136 -14.60 -21.78 26.97
N ILE A 137 -13.91 -22.54 26.14
CA ILE A 137 -13.41 -23.88 26.49
C ILE A 137 -12.41 -23.79 27.65
N GLY A 138 -11.43 -22.88 27.58
CA GLY A 138 -10.45 -22.69 28.65
C GLY A 138 -11.09 -22.30 29.98
N LEU A 139 -12.03 -21.35 29.93
CA LEU A 139 -12.74 -20.85 31.12
C LEU A 139 -13.61 -21.96 31.76
N THR A 140 -14.33 -22.73 30.96
CA THR A 140 -15.17 -23.84 31.47
C THR A 140 -14.34 -24.93 32.14
N ILE A 141 -13.16 -25.27 31.61
CA ILE A 141 -12.23 -26.22 32.23
C ILE A 141 -11.72 -25.68 33.56
N LEU A 142 -11.31 -24.41 33.59
CA LEU A 142 -10.76 -23.76 34.78
C LEU A 142 -11.80 -23.70 35.91
N ILE A 143 -13.02 -23.24 35.62
CA ILE A 143 -14.13 -23.20 36.57
C ILE A 143 -14.43 -24.60 37.13
N LYS A 144 -14.49 -25.62 36.26
CA LYS A 144 -14.71 -27.00 36.69
C LYS A 144 -13.60 -27.51 37.62
N LYS A 145 -12.34 -27.15 37.38
CA LYS A 145 -11.22 -27.54 38.25
C LYS A 145 -11.28 -26.85 39.62
N VAL A 146 -11.53 -25.54 39.64
CA VAL A 146 -11.62 -24.76 40.89
C VAL A 146 -12.82 -25.22 41.73
N ALA A 147 -13.98 -25.42 41.11
CA ALA A 147 -15.18 -25.90 41.81
C ALA A 147 -14.98 -27.29 42.44
N ARG A 148 -14.24 -28.19 41.78
CA ARG A 148 -13.90 -29.50 42.36
C ARG A 148 -12.98 -29.40 43.58
N GLN A 149 -12.04 -28.46 43.59
CA GLN A 149 -11.14 -28.26 44.74
C GLN A 149 -11.88 -27.68 45.96
N ALA A 150 -12.88 -26.82 45.73
CA ALA A 150 -13.70 -26.24 46.80
C ALA A 150 -14.62 -27.26 47.47
N HIS A 151 -15.10 -28.27 46.75
CA HIS A 151 -15.97 -29.34 47.28
C HIS A 151 -15.21 -30.53 47.91
N GLY A 152 -13.88 -30.58 47.82
CA GLY A 152 -13.04 -31.64 48.40
C GLY A 152 -12.45 -31.33 49.79
N LYS A 153 -12.90 -30.25 50.44
CA LYS A 153 -12.68 -29.92 51.85
C LYS A 153 -13.98 -30.12 52.61
#